data_AF-A0A073KBB7-F1
#
_entry.id   AF-A0A073KBB7-F1
#
_cell.length_a   1.000
_cell.length_b   1.000
_cell.length_c   1.000
_cell.angle_alpha   90.00
_cell.angle_beta   90.00
_cell.angle_gamma   90.00
#
_symmetry.space_group_name_H-M   'P 1'
#
loop_
_entity.id
_entity.type
_entity.pdbx_description
1 polymer ?
#
loop_
_entity_poly.entity_id
_entity_poly.type
_entity_poly.pdbx_seq_one_letter_code
_entity_poly.pdbx_strand_id
1 'polypeptide(L)'
;MKKIIKSITNALAKAQEKNRGVATLRYDVVKRAIEREEFEKMICAYHYTDDYVWDSVNNFGQGEVSKESLLQKFGWLTPSCWVQVKDIEGKKYYEVSVSFHSNLAYDLFIPVA
;
A
#
# COMPACT_ATOMS: atom_id res chain seq x y z
N MET A 1 9.51 -17.24 2.29
CA MET A 1 9.52 -15.86 1.76
C MET A 1 8.13 -15.52 1.24
N LYS A 2 7.49 -14.46 1.75
CA LYS A 2 6.16 -14.01 1.29
C LYS A 2 6.20 -13.75 -0.22
N LYS A 3 5.13 -14.09 -0.96
CA LYS A 3 5.13 -13.97 -2.44
C LYS A 3 5.26 -12.51 -2.88
N ILE A 4 4.68 -11.58 -2.11
CA ILE A 4 4.77 -10.14 -2.36
C ILE A 4 6.22 -9.63 -2.27
N ILE A 5 7.04 -10.16 -1.35
CA ILE A 5 8.45 -9.72 -1.19
C ILE A 5 9.20 -9.92 -2.49
N LYS A 6 9.09 -11.09 -3.13
CA LYS A 6 9.75 -11.36 -4.42
C LYS A 6 9.32 -10.35 -5.49
N SER A 7 8.03 -10.01 -5.55
CA SER A 7 7.52 -9.01 -6.49
C SER A 7 8.08 -7.61 -6.20
N ILE A 8 8.15 -7.22 -4.93
CA ILE A 8 8.69 -5.93 -4.48
C ILE A 8 10.18 -5.83 -4.82
N THR A 9 11.00 -6.83 -4.44
CA THR A 9 12.44 -6.81 -4.67
C THR A 9 12.76 -6.70 -6.16
N ASN A 10 12.03 -7.44 -7.01
CA ASN A 10 12.19 -7.36 -8.46
C ASN A 10 11.79 -5.98 -9.03
N ALA A 11 10.73 -5.37 -8.50
CA ALA A 11 10.28 -4.05 -8.94
C ALA A 11 11.28 -2.95 -8.53
N LEU A 12 11.78 -3.00 -7.29
CA LEU A 12 12.76 -2.07 -6.77
C LEU A 12 14.12 -2.20 -7.45
N ALA A 13 14.59 -3.42 -7.75
CA ALA A 13 15.84 -3.61 -8.49
C ALA A 13 15.79 -2.92 -9.86
N LYS A 14 14.67 -3.06 -10.59
CA LYS A 14 14.45 -2.38 -11.88
C LYS A 14 14.32 -0.87 -11.75
N ALA A 15 13.77 -0.36 -10.65
CA ALA A 15 13.71 1.07 -10.38
C ALA A 15 15.10 1.64 -10.06
N GLN A 16 15.92 0.88 -9.34
CA GLN A 16 17.29 1.25 -8.99
C GLN A 16 18.21 1.31 -10.21
N GLU A 17 18.04 0.44 -11.19
CA GLU A 17 18.71 0.55 -12.51
C GLU A 17 18.46 1.92 -13.18
N LYS A 18 17.36 2.58 -12.83
CA LYS A 18 16.94 3.90 -13.33
C LYS A 18 17.17 5.03 -12.32
N ASN A 19 17.94 4.79 -11.25
CA ASN A 19 18.12 5.73 -10.12
C ASN A 19 16.81 6.25 -9.51
N ARG A 20 15.76 5.42 -9.47
CA ARG A 20 14.48 5.74 -8.82
C ARG A 20 14.35 4.97 -7.51
N GLY A 21 13.99 5.67 -6.42
CA GLY A 21 13.72 5.06 -5.11
C GLY A 21 12.31 4.45 -4.97
N VAL A 22 11.46 4.60 -5.99
CA VAL A 22 10.06 4.15 -6.00
C VAL A 22 9.83 3.26 -7.22
N ALA A 23 9.11 2.16 -7.03
CA ALA A 23 8.69 1.26 -8.09
C ALA A 23 7.17 1.09 -8.15
N THR A 24 6.64 0.70 -9.31
CA THR A 24 5.21 0.36 -9.46
C THR A 24 4.97 -1.12 -9.21
N LEU A 25 3.84 -1.44 -8.59
CA LEU A 25 3.33 -2.79 -8.46
C LEU A 25 2.00 -2.93 -9.20
N ARG A 26 1.73 -4.13 -9.71
CA ARG A 26 0.41 -4.41 -10.25
C ARG A 26 -0.61 -4.54 -9.12
N TYR A 27 -1.77 -3.90 -9.27
CA TYR A 27 -2.81 -3.91 -8.25
C TYR A 27 -3.29 -5.33 -7.90
N ASP A 28 -3.34 -6.25 -8.87
CA ASP A 28 -3.75 -7.65 -8.65
C ASP A 28 -2.75 -8.45 -7.80
N VAL A 29 -1.48 -8.05 -7.83
CA VAL A 29 -0.44 -8.63 -6.97
C VAL A 29 -0.62 -8.11 -5.54
N VAL A 30 -0.89 -6.81 -5.38
CA VAL A 30 -1.13 -6.18 -4.07
C VAL A 30 -2.43 -6.70 -3.44
N LYS A 31 -3.52 -6.77 -4.20
CA LYS A 31 -4.80 -7.36 -3.75
C LYS A 31 -4.60 -8.77 -3.18
N ARG A 32 -3.88 -9.64 -3.91
CA ARG A 32 -3.58 -11.01 -3.45
C ARG A 32 -2.68 -11.05 -2.21
N ALA A 33 -1.82 -10.05 -2.02
CA ALA A 33 -1.03 -9.94 -0.79
C ALA A 33 -1.91 -9.55 0.40
N ILE A 34 -2.89 -8.66 0.20
CA ILE A 34 -3.86 -8.26 1.21
C ILE A 34 -4.76 -9.44 1.60
N GLU A 35 -5.28 -10.17 0.61
CA GLU A 35 -6.09 -11.38 0.82
C GLU A 35 -5.36 -12.45 1.65
N ARG A 36 -4.03 -12.50 1.57
CA ARG A 36 -3.16 -13.44 2.30
C ARG A 36 -2.56 -12.86 3.59
N GLU A 37 -2.91 -11.64 3.97
CA GLU A 37 -2.34 -10.95 5.12
C GLU A 37 -0.80 -10.89 5.09
N GLU A 38 -0.23 -10.67 3.90
CA GLU A 38 1.22 -10.60 3.71
C GLU A 38 1.83 -9.25 4.20
N PHE A 39 1.18 -8.52 5.10
CA PHE A 39 1.60 -7.22 5.67
C PHE A 39 1.60 -7.25 7.21
N GLU A 40 2.25 -6.29 7.85
CA GLU A 40 2.25 -6.13 9.32
C GLU A 40 1.20 -5.11 9.76
N LYS A 41 1.15 -3.97 9.07
CA LYS A 41 0.27 -2.85 9.39
C LYS A 41 -0.29 -2.22 8.13
N MET A 42 -1.51 -1.70 8.22
CA MET A 42 -2.16 -0.93 7.16
C MET A 42 -2.77 0.35 7.71
N ILE A 43 -2.51 1.48 7.05
CA ILE A 43 -3.03 2.79 7.45
C ILE A 43 -3.67 3.52 6.26
N CYS A 44 -4.59 4.43 6.54
CA CYS A 44 -5.07 5.41 5.56
C CYS A 44 -4.02 6.52 5.39
N ALA A 45 -3.58 6.78 4.15
CA ALA A 45 -2.40 7.59 3.86
C ALA A 45 -2.67 9.10 3.70
N TYR A 46 -3.87 9.52 3.25
CA TYR A 46 -4.20 10.92 2.96
C TYR A 46 -5.59 11.34 3.46
N HIS A 47 -5.79 12.68 3.47
CA HIS A 47 -7.00 13.42 3.84
C HIS A 47 -7.36 14.41 2.71
N TYR A 48 -8.67 14.61 2.43
CA TYR A 48 -9.32 15.52 1.46
C TYR A 48 -9.32 15.11 -0.03
N THR A 49 -10.37 15.28 -0.85
CA THR A 49 -11.49 16.25 -0.93
C THR A 49 -12.89 15.60 -1.05
N ASP A 50 -13.93 16.42 -0.84
CA ASP A 50 -15.39 16.23 -0.64
C ASP A 50 -16.18 15.02 -1.18
N ASP A 51 -15.67 14.19 -2.09
CA ASP A 51 -16.49 13.14 -2.72
C ASP A 51 -16.62 11.86 -1.87
N TYR A 52 -15.77 11.69 -0.84
CA TYR A 52 -15.74 10.51 0.04
C TYR A 52 -15.60 10.88 1.54
N VAL A 53 -16.28 11.97 1.96
CA VAL A 53 -16.26 12.49 3.35
C VAL A 53 -16.43 11.38 4.40
N TRP A 54 -17.29 10.40 4.14
CA TRP A 54 -17.56 9.31 5.10
C TRP A 54 -16.33 8.42 5.36
N ASP A 55 -15.60 8.01 4.33
CA ASP A 55 -14.45 7.11 4.48
C ASP A 55 -13.22 7.81 5.06
N SER A 56 -13.05 9.10 4.71
CA SER A 56 -12.00 9.95 5.26
C SER A 56 -12.24 10.21 6.76
N VAL A 57 -13.45 10.58 7.16
CA VAL A 57 -13.80 10.86 8.56
C VAL A 57 -13.69 9.61 9.44
N ASN A 58 -14.02 8.43 8.91
CA ASN A 58 -14.03 7.19 9.70
C ASN A 58 -12.70 6.43 9.76
N ASN A 59 -11.73 6.70 8.88
CA ASN A 59 -10.48 5.92 8.84
C ASN A 59 -9.19 6.77 8.94
N PHE A 60 -9.23 8.05 8.59
CA PHE A 60 -8.06 8.92 8.68
C PHE A 60 -7.83 9.34 10.14
N GLY A 61 -6.60 9.17 10.65
CA GLY A 61 -6.27 9.48 12.05
C GLY A 61 -6.83 8.48 13.08
N GLN A 62 -7.57 7.46 12.65
CA GLN A 62 -8.19 6.43 13.51
C GLN A 62 -7.27 5.21 13.75
N GLY A 63 -6.07 5.21 13.16
CA GLY A 63 -5.09 4.14 13.35
C GLY A 63 -5.11 3.09 12.24
N GLU A 64 -5.05 1.82 12.63
CA GLU A 64 -4.99 0.69 11.69
C GLU A 64 -6.34 0.43 11.04
N VAL A 65 -6.33 0.20 9.73
CA VAL A 65 -7.55 -0.10 8.96
C VAL A 65 -7.63 -1.60 8.69
N SER A 66 -8.85 -2.17 8.70
CA SER A 66 -9.08 -3.58 8.40
C SER A 66 -8.90 -3.90 6.90
N LYS A 67 -8.43 -5.11 6.59
CA LYS A 67 -8.25 -5.56 5.20
C LYS A 67 -9.56 -5.59 4.42
N GLU A 68 -10.68 -5.86 5.08
CA GLU A 68 -12.01 -5.94 4.48
C GLU A 68 -12.43 -4.61 3.86
N SER A 69 -12.17 -3.49 4.55
CA SER A 69 -12.47 -2.14 4.05
C SER A 69 -11.73 -1.85 2.75
N LEU A 70 -10.46 -2.27 2.68
CA LEU A 70 -9.65 -2.09 1.48
C LEU A 70 -10.09 -3.04 0.35
N LEU A 71 -10.37 -4.31 0.65
CA LEU A 71 -10.79 -5.30 -0.34
C LEU A 71 -12.15 -4.97 -0.98
N GLN A 72 -13.06 -4.34 -0.24
CA GLN A 72 -14.32 -3.85 -0.79
C GLN A 72 -14.07 -2.85 -1.94
N LYS A 73 -13.09 -1.95 -1.77
CA LYS A 73 -12.72 -0.94 -2.79
C LYS A 73 -12.10 -1.56 -4.03
N PHE A 74 -11.28 -2.61 -3.87
CA PHE A 74 -10.75 -3.40 -4.99
C PHE A 74 -11.81 -4.12 -5.82
N GLY A 75 -13.05 -4.27 -5.34
CA GLY A 75 -14.15 -4.81 -6.14
C GLY A 75 -14.73 -3.82 -7.15
N TRP A 76 -14.49 -2.53 -6.95
CA TRP A 76 -15.17 -1.44 -7.64
C TRP A 76 -14.17 -0.58 -8.43
N LEU A 77 -12.91 -0.55 -7.98
CA LEU A 77 -11.87 0.35 -8.47
C LEU A 77 -10.57 -0.40 -8.78
N THR A 78 -9.80 0.13 -9.74
CA THR A 78 -8.45 -0.34 -10.08
C THR A 78 -7.40 0.68 -9.64
N PRO A 79 -6.81 0.54 -8.44
CA PRO A 79 -5.88 1.51 -7.91
C PRO A 79 -4.51 1.44 -8.57
N SER A 80 -3.78 2.54 -8.51
CA SER A 80 -2.34 2.55 -8.77
C SER A 80 -1.59 2.15 -7.50
N CYS A 81 -0.57 1.30 -7.63
CA CYS A 81 0.21 0.81 -6.49
C CYS A 81 1.69 1.14 -6.66
N TRP A 82 2.28 1.72 -5.62
CA TRP A 82 3.68 2.13 -5.57
C TRP A 82 4.36 1.44 -4.40
N VAL A 83 5.66 1.19 -4.49
CA VAL A 83 6.45 0.67 -3.39
C VAL A 83 7.75 1.41 -3.24
N GLN A 84 8.12 1.68 -1.99
CA GLN A 84 9.42 2.22 -1.60
C GLN A 84 9.91 1.55 -0.32
N VAL A 85 11.21 1.69 -0.03
CA VAL A 85 11.79 1.26 1.23
C VAL A 85 11.72 2.43 2.20
N LYS A 86 11.19 2.21 3.40
CA LYS A 86 11.06 3.20 4.45
C LYS A 86 11.67 2.68 5.76
N ASP A 87 12.32 3.56 6.49
CA ASP A 87 12.78 3.28 7.86
C ASP A 87 11.74 3.84 8.84
N ILE A 88 11.27 2.98 9.74
CA ILE A 88 10.31 3.33 10.79
C ILE A 88 10.88 2.79 12.09
N GLU A 89 11.27 3.69 13.00
CA GLU A 89 11.83 3.35 14.31
C GLU A 89 13.05 2.39 14.23
N GLY A 90 13.91 2.56 13.22
CA GLY A 90 15.11 1.74 13.02
C GLY A 90 14.83 0.38 12.37
N LYS A 91 13.59 0.11 11.96
CA LYS A 91 13.21 -1.08 11.19
C LYS A 91 12.89 -0.69 9.75
N LYS A 92 13.41 -1.47 8.81
CA LYS A 92 13.13 -1.30 7.38
C LYS A 92 11.82 -2.00 7.01
N TYR A 93 10.94 -1.25 6.35
CA TYR A 93 9.70 -1.73 5.77
C TYR A 93 9.68 -1.46 4.26
N TYR A 94 9.03 -2.34 3.51
CA TYR A 94 8.45 -1.97 2.24
C TYR A 94 7.13 -1.27 2.50
N GLU A 95 7.06 0.00 2.16
CA GLU A 95 5.82 0.78 2.17
C GLU A 95 5.17 0.64 0.79
N VAL A 96 4.05 -0.07 0.73
CA VAL A 96 3.23 -0.22 -0.48
C VAL A 96 2.05 0.74 -0.38
N SER A 97 2.06 1.77 -1.20
CA SER A 97 0.98 2.75 -1.26
C SER A 97 -0.01 2.40 -2.37
N VAL A 98 -1.29 2.23 -2.01
CA VAL A 98 -2.41 1.86 -2.88
C VAL A 98 -3.32 3.07 -3.03
N SER A 99 -3.25 3.74 -4.18
CA SER A 99 -4.02 4.95 -4.48
C SER A 99 -5.18 4.63 -5.43
N PHE A 100 -6.40 4.79 -4.93
CA PHE A 100 -7.63 4.61 -5.71
C PHE A 100 -8.00 5.89 -6.46
N HIS A 101 -7.86 7.03 -5.79
CA HIS A 101 -8.10 8.37 -6.33
C HIS A 101 -7.13 9.37 -5.68
N SER A 102 -7.16 10.63 -6.15
CA SER A 102 -6.37 11.73 -5.59
C SER A 102 -6.61 11.97 -4.10
N ASN A 103 -7.75 11.50 -3.57
CA ASN A 103 -8.19 11.68 -2.18
C ASN A 103 -8.30 10.37 -1.38
N LEU A 104 -7.96 9.22 -1.95
CA LEU A 104 -8.10 7.92 -1.28
C LEU A 104 -6.90 7.03 -1.56
N ALA A 105 -6.05 6.88 -0.55
CA ALA A 105 -4.93 5.96 -0.59
C ALA A 105 -4.68 5.27 0.76
N TYR A 106 -4.07 4.09 0.69
CA TYR A 106 -3.72 3.26 1.84
C TYR A 106 -2.25 2.86 1.76
N ASP A 107 -1.55 2.91 2.89
CA ASP A 107 -0.17 2.43 2.98
C ASP A 107 -0.14 1.11 3.74
N LEU A 108 0.47 0.11 3.12
CA LEU A 108 0.73 -1.19 3.71
C LEU A 108 2.22 -1.30 4.05
N PHE A 109 2.51 -1.69 5.29
CA PHE A 109 3.87 -1.90 5.77
C PHE A 109 4.19 -3.39 5.79
N ILE A 110 5.20 -3.78 5.03
CA ILE A 110 5.67 -5.17 4.93
C ILE A 110 7.12 -5.19 5.43
N PRO A 111 7.46 -5.97 6.47
CA PRO A 111 8.83 -6.03 6.98
C PRO A 111 9.83 -6.48 5.91
N VAL A 112 10.96 -5.78 5.83
CA VAL A 112 12.12 -6.27 5.09
C VAL A 112 12.78 -7.34 5.97
N ALA A 113 12.62 -8.60 5.58
CA ALA A 113 13.18 -9.75 6.31
C ALA A 113 14.71 -9.71 6.39
#